data_AF-A0A535GMM4-F1
#
_entry.id   AF-A0A535GMM4-F1
#
_cell.length_a   1.000
_cell.length_b   1.000
_cell.length_c   1.000
_cell.angle_alpha   90.00
_cell.angle_beta   90.00
_cell.angle_gamma   90.00
#
_symmetry.space_group_name_H-M   'P 1'
#
loop_
_entity.id
_entity.type
_entity.pdbx_description
1 polymer ?
#
loop_
_entity_poly.entity_id
_entity_poly.type
_entity_poly.pdbx_seq_one_letter_code
_entity_poly.pdbx_strand_id
1 'polypeptide(L)' 'MKRSTMLDRYQRFVGEDLLERIYQAAEPLSGLRILHVNTTAQGGGVAELLHALIPVMDE' A
#
# COMPACT_ATOMS: atom_id res chain seq x y z
N MET A 1 -13.54 1.07 5.22
CA MET A 1 -12.24 1.77 5.07
C MET A 1 -12.37 2.91 4.05
N LYS A 2 -11.62 4.02 4.18
CA LYS A 2 -11.57 5.06 3.14
C LYS A 2 -10.66 4.58 1.99
N ARG A 3 -11.02 4.87 0.73
CA ARG A 3 -10.13 4.57 -0.40
C ARG A 3 -8.90 5.48 -0.40
N SER A 4 -7.77 4.91 -0.82
CA SER A 4 -6.48 5.58 -0.92
C SER A 4 -6.40 6.30 -2.27
N THR A 5 -6.23 7.62 -2.24
CA THR A 5 -6.05 8.41 -3.46
C THR A 5 -4.75 8.06 -4.16
N MET A 6 -3.75 7.59 -3.41
CA MET A 6 -2.47 7.12 -3.96
C MET A 6 -2.60 5.77 -4.66
N LEU A 7 -3.34 4.82 -4.08
CA LEU A 7 -3.62 3.52 -4.70
C LEU A 7 -4.51 3.66 -5.95
N ASP A 8 -5.51 4.55 -5.91
CA ASP A 8 -6.44 4.77 -7.02
C ASP A 8 -5.74 5.28 -8.30
N ARG A 9 -4.55 5.90 -8.18
CA ARG A 9 -3.73 6.30 -9.34
C ARG A 9 -3.30 5.13 -10.22
N TYR A 10 -3.33 3.91 -9.69
CA TYR A 10 -2.96 2.70 -10.44
C TYR A 10 -4.10 2.16 -11.31
N GLN A 11 -5.33 2.65 -11.18
CA GLN A 11 -6.51 2.16 -11.90
C GLN A 11 -6.28 2.05 -13.41
N ARG A 12 -5.64 3.06 -14.02
CA ARG A 12 -5.36 3.07 -15.48
C ARG A 12 -4.45 1.94 -15.96
N PHE A 13 -3.69 1.31 -15.06
CA PHE A 13 -2.73 0.26 -15.37
C PHE A 13 -3.26 -1.14 -15.06
N VAL A 14 -4.05 -1.27 -14.00
CA VAL A 14 -4.50 -2.58 -13.48
C VAL A 14 -6.01 -2.81 -13.55
N GLY A 15 -6.78 -1.77 -13.85
CA GLY A 15 -8.24 -1.81 -13.86
C GLY A 15 -8.87 -1.70 -12.48
N GLU A 16 -10.18 -1.46 -12.45
CA GLU A 16 -10.96 -1.30 -11.22
C GLU A 16 -11.08 -2.63 -10.45
N ASP A 17 -11.24 -3.74 -11.16
CA ASP A 17 -11.47 -5.06 -10.54
C ASP A 17 -10.32 -5.48 -9.62
N LEU A 18 -9.07 -5.18 -9.99
CA LEU A 18 -7.92 -5.50 -9.14
C LEU A 18 -7.86 -4.58 -7.91
N LEU A 19 -8.14 -3.28 -8.09
CA LEU A 19 -8.18 -2.34 -6.96
C LEU A 19 -9.24 -2.75 -5.95
N GLU A 20 -10.43 -3.11 -6.42
CA GLU A 20 -11.53 -3.56 -5.57
C GLU A 20 -11.14 -4.80 -4.76
N ARG A 21 -10.44 -5.76 -5.37
CA ARG A 21 -9.92 -6.94 -4.64
C ARG A 21 -8.91 -6.57 -3.55
N ILE A 22 -8.06 -5.57 -3.78
CA ILE A 22 -7.12 -5.08 -2.77
C ILE A 22 -7.89 -4.44 -1.61
N TYR A 23 -8.87 -3.59 -1.91
CA TYR A 23 -9.70 -2.93 -0.89
C TYR A 23 -10.50 -3.93 -0.05
N GLN A 24 -11.10 -4.94 -0.69
CA GLN A 24 -11.83 -6.00 0.01
C GLN A 24 -10.93 -6.81 0.95
N ALA A 25 -9.68 -7.09 0.54
CA ALA A 25 -8.72 -7.77 1.39
C ALA A 25 -8.22 -6.89 2.55
N ALA A 26 -8.16 -5.57 2.36
CA ALA A 26 -7.69 -4.61 3.35
C ALA A 26 -8.74 -4.22 4.40
N GLU A 27 -10.03 -4.26 4.07
CA GLU A 27 -11.13 -3.91 4.99
C GLU A 27 -11.03 -4.57 6.39
N PRO A 28 -10.82 -5.90 6.54
CA PRO A 28 -10.71 -6.52 7.86
C PRO A 28 -9.45 -6.12 8.65
N LEU A 29 -8.48 -5.47 8.00
CA LEU A 29 -7.24 -4.99 8.61
C LEU A 29 -7.33 -3.52 9.04
N SER A 30 -8.47 -2.86 8.80
CA SER A 30 -8.65 -1.44 9.10
C SER A 30 -8.47 -1.15 10.60
N GLY A 31 -7.67 -0.13 10.92
CA GLY A 31 -7.36 0.28 12.30
C GLY A 31 -6.19 -0.45 12.95
N LEU A 32 -5.58 -1.45 12.30
CA LEU A 32 -4.38 -2.10 12.79
C LEU A 32 -3.14 -1.22 12.63
N ARG A 33 -2.22 -1.29 13.59
CA ARG A 33 -0.89 -0.66 13.49
C ARG A 33 0.11 -1.68 12.95
N ILE A 34 0.65 -1.43 11.78
CA ILE A 34 1.61 -2.32 11.11
C ILE A 34 3.00 -1.68 11.15
N LEU A 35 3.99 -2.39 11.72
CA LEU A 35 5.38 -1.96 11.79
C LEU A 35 6.23 -2.78 10.82
N HIS A 36 6.89 -2.10 9.88
CA HIS A 36 7.93 -2.70 9.04
C HIS A 36 9.31 -2.43 9.67
N VAL A 37 10.09 -3.49 9.88
CA VAL A 37 11.48 -3.40 10.37
C VAL A 37 12.39 -3.95 9.29
N ASN A 38 13.44 -3.20 8.94
CA ASN A 38 14.44 -3.61 7.97
C ASN A 38 15.86 -3.24 8.44
N THR A 39 16.87 -3.53 7.62
CA THR A 39 18.29 -3.31 7.96
C THR A 39 18.81 -1.92 7.56
N THR A 40 18.15 -1.22 6.64
CA THR A 40 18.55 0.11 6.18
C THR A 40 17.37 0.87 5.57
N ALA A 41 17.24 2.16 5.90
CA ALA A 41 16.29 3.06 5.24
C ALA A 41 16.78 3.53 3.85
N GLN A 42 18.05 3.31 3.51
CA GLN A 42 18.69 3.86 2.31
C GLN A 42 19.39 2.75 1.52
N GLY A 43 19.22 2.81 0.20
CA GLY A 43 19.88 1.92 -0.75
C GLY A 43 19.32 0.49 -0.75
N GLY A 44 19.27 -0.10 -1.94
CA GLY A 44 18.82 -1.48 -2.15
C GLY A 44 17.31 -1.63 -2.28
N GLY A 45 16.89 -2.80 -2.80
CA GLY A 45 15.51 -3.03 -3.24
C GLY A 45 14.46 -3.00 -2.12
N VAL A 46 14.79 -3.40 -0.89
CA VAL A 46 13.84 -3.38 0.24
C VAL A 46 13.53 -1.95 0.67
N ALA A 47 14.55 -1.09 0.76
CA ALA A 47 14.37 0.30 1.13
C ALA A 47 13.53 1.06 0.07
N GLU A 48 13.79 0.80 -1.21
CA GLU A 48 13.01 1.38 -2.32
C GLU A 48 11.56 0.90 -2.32
N LEU A 49 11.32 -0.41 -2.09
CA LEU A 49 9.97 -0.97 -2.04
C LEU A 49 9.16 -0.38 -0.88
N LEU A 50 9.75 -0.28 0.31
CA LEU A 50 9.04 0.28 1.47
C LEU A 50 8.74 1.77 1.29
N HIS A 51 9.63 2.54 0.64
CA HIS A 51 9.34 3.94 0.31
C HIS A 51 8.14 4.11 -0.63
N ALA A 52 7.92 3.18 -1.54
CA ALA A 52 6.75 3.20 -2.43
C ALA A 52 5.47 2.67 -1.74
N LEU A 53 5.62 1.64 -0.89
CA LEU A 53 4.50 0.93 -0.27
C LEU A 53 3.90 1.67 0.92
N ILE A 54 4.72 2.20 1.83
CA ILE A 54 4.22 2.80 3.08
C ILE A 54 3.22 3.94 2.83
N PRO A 55 3.44 4.88 1.90
CA PRO A 55 2.47 5.95 1.62
C PRO A 55 1.11 5.46 1.13
N VAL A 56 1.04 4.26 0.52
CA VAL A 56 -0.21 3.64 0.09
C VAL A 56 -0.99 3.05 1.28
N MET A 57 -0.28 2.66 2.36
CA MET A 57 -0.87 2.02 3.54
C MET A 57 -1.26 3.01 4.65
N ASP A 58 -0.78 4.26 4.61
CA ASP A 58 -0.91 5.27 5.68
C ASP A 58 -1.94 6.39 5.37
N GLU A 59 -2.85 6.15 4.41
CA GLU A 59 -3.99 7.04 4.05
C GLU A 59 -5.31 6.64 4.73
#